data_AF-A0A543BBS8-F1
#
_entry.id   AF-A0A543BBS8-F1
#
_cell.length_a   1.000
_cell.length_b   1.000
_cell.length_c   1.000
_cell.angle_alpha   90.00
_cell.angle_beta   90.00
_cell.angle_gamma   90.00
#
_symmetry.space_group_name_H-M   'P 1'
#
loop_
_entity.id
_entity.type
_entity.pdbx_description
1 polymer ?
#
loop_
_entity_poly.entity_id
_entity_poly.type
_entity_poly.pdbx_seq_one_letter_code
_entity_poly.pdbx_strand_id
1 'polypeptide(L)'
;MSGRRDGSSLIAIGDSLTEHGTWPEMLADAAGWGVERVAYAGQTSTELAVRLGAIGMTFSVAGRAREGRIPLTPVTPSGDFRHHIDAGMADIAVPGVLGGLRGLLTHRVGGAALEGWEFASEGTPPAGHAPLDFHAEAPVFSAPAAFVIWCGRNNPGPIAARDIAAIVAELRAHHSAARSLVLGVHAASFEPEGSEGAALVDGLNATLAQAFGDHFVDLGTAFDAAAPTSDGTTAARLRSDDVHLNAAGDEVVARAVAHRLSGLGWWPSGRALPS
;
A
#
# COMPACT_ATOMS: atom_id res chain seq x y z
N MET A 1 -22.23 0.39 -1.20
CA MET A 1 -22.72 0.21 0.18
C MET A 1 -22.83 -1.29 0.45
N SER A 2 -21.76 -1.91 0.96
CA SER A 2 -21.80 -3.32 1.37
C SER A 2 -22.44 -3.43 2.75
N GLY A 3 -23.41 -4.32 2.90
CA GLY A 3 -23.97 -4.66 4.20
C GLY A 3 -22.87 -5.27 5.06
N ARG A 4 -22.60 -4.68 6.23
CA ARG A 4 -21.75 -5.28 7.26
C ARG A 4 -22.33 -6.66 7.60
N ARG A 5 -21.63 -7.71 7.19
CA ARG A 5 -21.76 -9.04 7.80
C ARG A 5 -21.00 -8.97 9.12
N ASP A 6 -21.55 -9.54 10.20
CA ASP A 6 -20.96 -9.57 11.55
C ASP A 6 -19.70 -10.46 11.64
N GLY A 7 -18.81 -10.40 10.65
CA GLY A 7 -17.64 -11.26 10.48
C GLY A 7 -16.34 -10.48 10.32
N SER A 8 -15.23 -11.18 10.48
CA SER A 8 -13.87 -10.64 10.29
C SER A 8 -13.68 -10.08 8.86
N SER A 9 -12.76 -9.12 8.71
CA SER A 9 -12.50 -8.45 7.42
C SER A 9 -11.11 -8.77 6.86
N LEU A 10 -11.02 -8.94 5.55
CA LEU A 10 -9.75 -8.82 4.83
C LEU A 10 -9.39 -7.33 4.72
N ILE A 11 -8.22 -6.94 5.21
CA ILE A 11 -7.67 -5.60 4.98
C ILE A 11 -6.64 -5.69 3.86
N ALA A 12 -6.96 -5.16 2.68
CA ALA A 12 -6.09 -5.15 1.52
C ALA A 12 -5.38 -3.79 1.42
N ILE A 13 -4.06 -3.78 1.57
CA ILE A 13 -3.21 -2.59 1.55
C ILE A 13 -2.38 -2.61 0.29
N GLY A 14 -2.38 -1.55 -0.51
CA GLY A 14 -1.54 -1.54 -1.71
C GLY A 14 -1.64 -0.33 -2.62
N ASP A 15 -1.07 -0.47 -3.80
CA ASP A 15 -1.12 0.54 -4.87
C ASP A 15 -2.28 0.26 -5.85
N SER A 16 -2.15 0.68 -7.12
CA SER A 16 -3.20 0.49 -8.14
C SER A 16 -3.54 -0.97 -8.41
N LEU A 17 -2.59 -1.91 -8.19
CA LEU A 17 -2.86 -3.34 -8.31
C LEU A 17 -3.85 -3.82 -7.24
N THR A 18 -3.83 -3.19 -6.07
CA THR A 18 -4.82 -3.46 -5.01
C THR A 18 -6.06 -2.62 -5.18
N GLU A 19 -5.96 -1.34 -5.57
CA GLU A 19 -7.14 -0.47 -5.68
C GLU A 19 -8.08 -0.88 -6.82
N HIS A 20 -7.54 -1.27 -7.98
CA HIS A 20 -8.33 -1.63 -9.16
C HIS A 20 -8.53 -3.12 -9.34
N GLY A 21 -7.64 -3.93 -8.76
CA GLY A 21 -7.75 -5.39 -8.79
C GLY A 21 -8.99 -5.87 -8.05
N THR A 22 -9.58 -6.96 -8.51
CA THR A 22 -10.77 -7.61 -7.93
C THR A 22 -10.43 -8.79 -7.01
N TRP A 23 -9.14 -9.13 -6.88
CA TRP A 23 -8.66 -10.22 -6.03
C TRP A 23 -9.08 -10.09 -4.54
N PRO A 24 -9.19 -8.90 -3.91
CA PRO A 24 -9.64 -8.79 -2.51
C PRO A 24 -11.08 -9.26 -2.33
N GLU A 25 -12.00 -8.89 -3.23
CA GLU A 25 -13.39 -9.34 -3.17
C GLU A 25 -13.49 -10.84 -3.44
N MET A 26 -12.80 -11.36 -4.45
CA MET A 26 -12.78 -12.80 -4.74
C MET A 26 -12.33 -13.61 -3.51
N LEU A 27 -11.26 -13.15 -2.85
CA LEU A 27 -10.73 -13.79 -1.66
C LEU A 27 -11.70 -13.72 -0.48
N ALA A 28 -12.25 -12.54 -0.20
CA ALA A 28 -13.15 -12.33 0.92
C ALA A 28 -14.49 -13.04 0.72
N ASP A 29 -15.03 -13.08 -0.49
CA ASP A 29 -16.26 -13.82 -0.80
C ASP A 29 -16.06 -15.32 -0.59
N ALA A 30 -14.93 -15.88 -1.03
CA ALA A 30 -14.58 -17.29 -0.78
C ALA A 30 -14.42 -17.59 0.72
N ALA A 31 -13.81 -16.68 1.49
CA ALA A 31 -13.63 -16.82 2.93
C ALA A 31 -14.91 -16.54 3.74
N GLY A 32 -15.88 -15.81 3.17
CA GLY A 32 -17.02 -15.26 3.90
C GLY A 32 -16.67 -14.06 4.79
N TRP A 33 -15.64 -13.29 4.41
CA TRP A 33 -15.17 -12.09 5.10
C TRP A 33 -15.77 -10.80 4.51
N GLY A 34 -15.66 -9.70 5.25
CA GLY A 34 -15.74 -8.36 4.67
C GLY A 34 -14.44 -7.96 3.96
N VAL A 35 -14.46 -6.87 3.19
CA VAL A 35 -13.26 -6.26 2.59
C VAL A 35 -13.16 -4.81 3.03
N GLU A 36 -11.97 -4.41 3.46
CA GLU A 36 -11.56 -3.02 3.63
C GLU A 36 -10.32 -2.77 2.75
N ARG A 37 -10.40 -1.78 1.87
CA ARG A 37 -9.31 -1.40 0.98
C ARG A 37 -8.61 -0.17 1.53
N VAL A 38 -7.30 -0.30 1.70
CA VAL A 38 -6.39 0.81 2.01
C VAL A 38 -5.39 0.89 0.87
N ALA A 39 -5.91 1.23 -0.31
CA ALA A 39 -5.13 1.22 -1.53
C ALA A 39 -5.35 2.49 -2.35
N TYR A 40 -4.29 2.94 -3.00
CA TYR A 40 -4.27 4.19 -3.73
C TYR A 40 -3.40 4.09 -4.99
N ALA A 41 -4.01 4.36 -6.13
CA ALA A 41 -3.44 4.22 -7.44
C ALA A 41 -2.33 5.24 -7.67
N GLY A 42 -1.27 4.76 -8.32
CA GLY A 42 -0.05 5.52 -8.57
C GLY A 42 0.87 5.66 -7.37
N GLN A 43 0.44 5.28 -6.15
CA GLN A 43 1.23 5.54 -4.95
C GLN A 43 2.39 4.56 -4.76
N THR A 44 3.49 5.08 -4.22
CA THR A 44 4.66 4.31 -3.81
C THR A 44 4.43 3.63 -2.47
N SER A 45 5.26 2.63 -2.13
CA SER A 45 5.27 2.07 -0.78
C SER A 45 5.50 3.10 0.32
N THR A 46 6.26 4.17 0.02
CA THR A 46 6.60 5.23 0.98
C THR A 46 5.36 6.03 1.35
N GLU A 47 4.56 6.38 0.35
CA GLU A 47 3.31 7.11 0.55
C GLU A 47 2.30 6.30 1.35
N LEU A 48 2.17 5.01 1.03
CA LEU A 48 1.33 4.09 1.78
C LEU A 48 1.80 3.95 3.23
N ALA A 49 3.10 3.81 3.46
CA ALA A 49 3.66 3.72 4.81
C ALA A 49 3.42 5.00 5.63
N VAL A 50 3.54 6.18 5.02
CA VAL A 50 3.20 7.45 5.69
C VAL A 50 1.71 7.49 6.04
N ARG A 51 0.82 7.17 5.10
CA ARG A 51 -0.64 7.19 5.34
C ARG A 51 -1.07 6.25 6.46
N LEU A 52 -0.36 5.15 6.62
CA LEU A 52 -0.60 4.16 7.66
C LEU A 52 0.04 4.53 9.01
N GLY A 53 0.77 5.64 9.10
CA GLY A 53 1.51 6.04 10.29
C GLY A 53 2.81 5.26 10.50
N ALA A 54 3.13 4.32 9.61
CA ALA A 54 4.26 3.41 9.73
C ALA A 54 5.63 4.08 9.59
N ILE A 55 5.69 5.20 8.86
CA ILE A 55 6.86 6.08 8.81
C ILE A 55 6.41 7.54 8.94
N GLY A 56 7.26 8.38 9.52
CA GLY A 56 7.03 9.82 9.61
C GLY A 56 7.45 10.57 8.34
N MET A 57 6.93 11.78 8.19
CA MET A 57 7.44 12.80 7.27
C MET A 57 8.04 13.95 8.06
N THR A 58 9.15 14.51 7.63
CA THR A 58 9.74 15.71 8.18
C THR A 58 9.44 16.88 7.24
N PHE A 59 9.01 18.00 7.79
CA PHE A 59 8.69 19.22 7.05
C PHE A 59 9.48 20.42 7.57
N SER A 60 9.70 21.41 6.72
CA SER A 60 10.10 22.75 7.14
C SER A 60 8.94 23.72 6.95
N VAL A 61 8.86 24.75 7.79
CA VAL A 61 7.83 25.78 7.68
C VAL A 61 8.19 26.73 6.54
N ALA A 62 7.38 26.72 5.48
CA ALA A 62 7.65 27.49 4.25
C ALA A 62 7.23 28.97 4.35
N GLY A 63 6.47 29.33 5.39
CA GLY A 63 5.95 30.67 5.55
C GLY A 63 5.09 30.84 6.81
N ARG A 64 4.54 32.04 7.00
CA ARG A 64 3.62 32.31 8.11
C ARG A 64 2.29 31.60 7.92
N ALA A 65 1.68 31.15 9.01
CA ALA A 65 0.35 30.60 8.98
C ALA A 65 -0.66 31.60 8.43
N ARG A 66 -1.60 31.14 7.60
CA ARG A 66 -2.71 31.92 7.02
C ARG A 66 -3.99 31.13 7.25
N GLU A 67 -5.02 31.79 7.80
CA GLU A 67 -6.32 31.15 8.05
C GLU A 67 -6.22 29.84 8.87
N GLY A 68 -5.30 29.78 9.84
CA GLY A 68 -5.08 28.59 10.67
C GLY A 68 -4.29 27.47 9.98
N ARG A 69 -3.75 27.70 8.78
CA ARG A 69 -2.97 26.72 8.00
C ARG A 69 -1.51 27.14 7.90
N ILE A 70 -0.60 26.20 8.18
CA ILE A 70 0.84 26.38 8.09
C ILE A 70 1.31 25.83 6.74
N PRO A 71 1.89 26.64 5.84
CA PRO A 71 2.50 26.11 4.63
C PRO A 71 3.79 25.37 4.96
N LEU A 72 3.99 24.22 4.35
CA LEU A 72 5.09 23.29 4.61
C LEU A 72 5.86 22.96 3.33
N THR A 73 7.16 22.71 3.49
CA THR A 73 8.01 22.10 2.45
C THR A 73 8.52 20.76 2.98
N PRO A 74 8.26 19.63 2.27
CA PRO A 74 8.75 18.33 2.69
C PRO A 74 10.28 18.31 2.68
N VAL A 75 10.87 17.76 3.75
CA VAL A 75 12.31 17.55 3.92
C VAL A 75 12.63 16.09 3.67
N THR A 76 11.95 15.18 4.38
CA THR A 76 12.12 13.73 4.22
C THR A 76 10.82 12.96 4.49
N PRO A 77 10.59 11.81 3.86
CA PRO A 77 11.26 11.35 2.65
C PRO A 77 11.13 12.39 1.53
N SER A 78 12.26 12.69 0.87
CA SER A 78 12.32 13.67 -0.20
C SER A 78 11.87 12.99 -1.49
N GLY A 79 10.72 13.39 -2.02
CA GLY A 79 10.18 12.87 -3.27
C GLY A 79 8.79 13.44 -3.52
N ASP A 80 8.35 13.37 -4.78
CA ASP A 80 7.00 13.74 -5.16
C ASP A 80 6.05 12.71 -4.57
N PHE A 81 5.51 13.02 -3.38
CA PHE A 81 4.38 12.32 -2.80
C PHE A 81 3.24 12.38 -3.81
N ARG A 82 3.04 11.29 -4.53
CA ARG A 82 2.17 11.25 -5.68
C ARG A 82 0.73 11.42 -5.23
N HIS A 83 0.02 12.20 -6.02
CA HIS A 83 -1.42 12.31 -5.90
C HIS A 83 -2.08 10.99 -6.27
N HIS A 84 -3.27 10.78 -5.71
CA HIS A 84 -4.12 9.70 -6.16
C HIS A 84 -4.58 10.00 -7.59
N ILE A 85 -4.02 9.27 -8.56
CA ILE A 85 -4.14 9.59 -10.00
C ILE A 85 -5.61 9.56 -10.44
N ASP A 86 -6.39 8.59 -9.96
CA ASP A 86 -7.77 8.37 -10.41
C ASP A 86 -8.83 9.17 -9.65
N ALA A 87 -8.49 9.78 -8.51
CA ALA A 87 -9.34 10.76 -7.86
C ALA A 87 -9.29 12.15 -8.53
N GLY A 88 -8.72 12.24 -9.73
CA GLY A 88 -8.66 13.47 -10.51
C GLY A 88 -7.73 14.51 -9.88
N MET A 89 -6.58 14.07 -9.35
CA MET A 89 -5.68 14.93 -8.59
C MET A 89 -6.40 15.55 -7.38
N ALA A 90 -7.13 14.75 -6.60
CA ALA A 90 -7.75 15.23 -5.38
C ALA A 90 -6.70 15.54 -4.31
N ASP A 91 -6.99 16.55 -3.48
CA ASP A 91 -6.18 16.88 -2.31
C ASP A 91 -5.97 15.64 -1.44
N ILE A 92 -4.72 15.40 -1.05
CA ILE A 92 -4.41 14.37 -0.06
C ILE A 92 -4.69 14.98 1.31
N ALA A 93 -5.61 14.41 2.09
CA ALA A 93 -5.85 14.82 3.46
C ALA A 93 -5.54 13.66 4.42
N VAL A 94 -4.60 13.85 5.34
CA VAL A 94 -4.14 12.82 6.29
C VAL A 94 -4.17 13.40 7.71
N PRO A 95 -5.01 12.88 8.61
CA PRO A 95 -4.98 13.29 10.01
C PRO A 95 -3.67 12.81 10.66
N GLY A 96 -3.13 13.59 11.57
CA GLY A 96 -1.85 13.26 12.20
C GLY A 96 -1.37 14.27 13.22
N VAL A 97 -0.13 14.09 13.64
CA VAL A 97 0.55 14.94 14.63
C VAL A 97 1.79 15.54 13.99
N LEU A 98 1.88 16.87 13.87
CA LEU A 98 3.04 17.62 13.40
C LEU A 98 3.72 18.35 14.56
N GLY A 99 4.95 17.99 14.91
CA GLY A 99 5.69 18.65 15.98
C GLY A 99 4.95 18.64 17.34
N GLY A 100 4.19 17.58 17.61
CA GLY A 100 3.36 17.44 18.82
C GLY A 100 1.96 18.04 18.72
N LEU A 101 1.61 18.73 17.62
CA LEU A 101 0.27 19.28 17.40
C LEU A 101 -0.57 18.33 16.57
N ARG A 102 -1.75 17.97 17.07
CA ARG A 102 -2.74 17.20 16.30
C ARG A 102 -3.42 18.09 15.25
N GLY A 103 -3.63 17.57 14.06
CA GLY A 103 -4.23 18.31 12.96
C GLY A 103 -4.37 17.50 11.68
N LEU A 104 -4.58 18.21 10.58
CA LEU A 104 -4.78 17.64 9.25
C LEU A 104 -3.66 18.12 8.31
N LEU A 105 -2.84 17.19 7.83
CA LEU A 105 -1.90 17.44 6.76
C LEU A 105 -2.63 17.36 5.42
N THR A 106 -2.53 18.41 4.61
CA THR A 106 -3.13 18.47 3.28
C THR A 106 -2.04 18.68 2.23
N HIS A 107 -1.97 17.83 1.21
CA HIS A 107 -1.27 18.15 -0.04
C HIS A 107 -2.30 18.64 -1.03
N ARG A 108 -2.27 19.93 -1.36
CA ARG A 108 -3.19 20.49 -2.34
C ARG A 108 -2.70 20.24 -3.75
N VAL A 109 -3.63 19.95 -4.63
CA VAL A 109 -3.34 19.74 -6.04
C VAL A 109 -4.04 20.78 -6.89
N GLY A 110 -3.28 21.43 -7.76
CA GLY A 110 -3.76 22.45 -8.69
C GLY A 110 -2.58 23.00 -9.48
N GLY A 111 -2.82 23.85 -10.48
CA GLY A 111 -1.73 24.53 -11.18
C GLY A 111 -0.79 25.25 -10.20
N ALA A 112 0.45 25.55 -10.60
CA ALA A 112 1.60 25.96 -9.78
C ALA A 112 1.37 27.00 -8.64
N ALA A 113 0.23 27.69 -8.59
CA ALA A 113 -0.17 28.58 -7.50
C ALA A 113 -0.88 27.87 -6.31
N LEU A 114 -1.32 26.62 -6.47
CA LEU A 114 -2.09 25.86 -5.46
C LEU A 114 -1.43 24.56 -5.01
N GLU A 115 -0.34 24.15 -5.66
CA GLU A 115 0.41 22.96 -5.28
C GLU A 115 1.26 23.24 -4.03
N GLY A 116 1.09 22.42 -3.00
CA GLY A 116 1.88 22.57 -1.78
C GLY A 116 1.29 21.84 -0.57
N TRP A 117 2.13 21.67 0.44
CA TRP A 117 1.74 21.06 1.70
C TRP A 117 1.26 22.13 2.69
N GLU A 118 0.16 21.83 3.36
CA GLU A 118 -0.37 22.66 4.44
C GLU A 118 -0.72 21.79 5.65
N PHE A 119 -0.54 22.30 6.85
CA PHE A 119 -1.03 21.67 8.07
C PHE A 119 -2.00 22.58 8.79
N ALA A 120 -3.20 22.06 9.08
CA ALA A 120 -4.23 22.76 9.83
C ALA A 120 -4.34 22.16 11.23
N SER A 121 -4.23 22.99 12.28
CA SER A 121 -4.46 22.60 13.66
C SER A 121 -5.16 23.72 14.44
N GLU A 122 -5.89 23.37 15.49
CA GLU A 122 -6.48 24.35 16.42
C GLU A 122 -5.43 24.99 17.34
N GLY A 123 -4.23 24.39 17.45
CA GLY A 123 -3.13 24.88 18.27
C GLY A 123 -2.25 25.92 17.57
N THR A 124 -1.50 26.67 18.37
CA THR A 124 -0.46 27.59 17.86
C THR A 124 0.70 26.78 17.26
N PRO A 125 1.10 27.06 16.01
CA PRO A 125 2.25 26.40 15.37
C PRO A 125 3.52 26.49 16.22
N PRO A 126 4.42 25.50 16.19
CA PRO A 126 5.70 25.59 16.87
C PRO A 126 6.48 26.80 16.33
N ALA A 127 7.00 27.65 17.22
CA ALA A 127 7.83 28.77 16.81
C ALA A 127 9.23 28.28 16.43
N GLY A 128 9.64 28.47 15.18
CA GLY A 128 11.02 28.21 14.76
C GLY A 128 11.16 27.73 13.32
N HIS A 129 12.41 27.66 12.86
CA HIS A 129 12.81 27.12 11.55
C HIS A 129 13.26 25.65 11.62
N ALA A 130 13.13 25.00 12.77
CA ALA A 130 13.51 23.60 12.91
C ALA A 130 12.55 22.71 12.08
N PRO A 131 13.06 21.65 11.44
CA PRO A 131 12.20 20.66 10.83
C PRO A 131 11.23 20.05 11.84
N LEU A 132 9.99 19.81 11.40
CA LEU A 132 8.90 19.28 12.18
C LEU A 132 8.55 17.88 11.67
N ASP A 133 8.52 16.91 12.57
CA ASP A 133 8.09 15.56 12.23
C ASP A 133 6.57 15.46 12.28
N PHE A 134 6.01 14.91 11.23
CA PHE A 134 4.62 14.53 11.04
C PHE A 134 4.49 13.02 11.12
N HIS A 135 3.57 12.55 11.94
CA HIS A 135 3.14 11.16 11.98
C HIS A 135 1.65 11.10 11.70
N ALA A 136 1.25 10.34 10.68
CA ALA A 136 -0.17 10.11 10.43
C ALA A 136 -0.80 9.33 11.58
N GLU A 137 -2.07 9.58 11.83
CA GLU A 137 -2.86 8.72 12.70
C GLU A 137 -3.09 7.38 12.00
N ALA A 138 -2.74 6.29 12.69
CA ALA A 138 -2.99 4.94 12.20
C ALA A 138 -4.49 4.75 11.91
N PRO A 139 -4.87 4.18 10.76
CA PRO A 139 -6.28 3.92 10.47
C PRO A 139 -6.87 2.92 11.47
N VAL A 140 -8.17 3.06 11.74
CA VAL A 140 -8.91 2.13 12.59
C VAL A 140 -9.56 1.06 11.72
N PHE A 141 -9.04 -0.16 11.77
CA PHE A 141 -9.56 -1.29 10.99
C PHE A 141 -10.70 -2.01 11.70
N SER A 142 -11.70 -2.44 10.92
CA SER A 142 -12.83 -3.22 11.46
C SER A 142 -12.50 -4.72 11.55
N ALA A 143 -12.16 -5.20 12.76
CA ALA A 143 -12.00 -6.62 13.12
C ALA A 143 -11.22 -7.45 12.07
N PRO A 144 -9.92 -7.15 11.87
CA PRO A 144 -9.13 -7.75 10.80
C PRO A 144 -8.97 -9.28 10.96
N ALA A 145 -9.37 -10.03 9.94
CA ALA A 145 -9.08 -11.47 9.79
C ALA A 145 -7.62 -11.66 9.37
N ALA A 146 -7.19 -10.85 8.40
CA ALA A 146 -5.84 -10.79 7.87
C ALA A 146 -5.60 -9.43 7.20
N PHE A 147 -4.34 -9.00 7.24
CA PHE A 147 -3.80 -7.93 6.43
C PHE A 147 -3.07 -8.56 5.25
N VAL A 148 -3.35 -8.10 4.04
CA VAL A 148 -2.65 -8.52 2.84
C VAL A 148 -2.06 -7.27 2.19
N ILE A 149 -0.72 -7.22 2.13
CA ILE A 149 0.04 -6.03 1.75
C ILE A 149 0.67 -6.29 0.38
N TRP A 150 0.30 -5.47 -0.60
CA TRP A 150 0.82 -5.54 -1.96
C TRP A 150 1.17 -4.15 -2.48
N CYS A 151 2.41 -3.76 -2.29
CA CYS A 151 2.94 -2.50 -2.80
C CYS A 151 4.41 -2.65 -3.19
N GLY A 152 4.98 -1.57 -3.72
CA GLY A 152 6.36 -1.54 -4.22
C GLY A 152 6.47 -1.63 -5.74
N ARG A 153 5.36 -1.76 -6.48
CA ARG A 153 5.39 -1.71 -7.95
C ARG A 153 5.85 -0.36 -8.47
N ASN A 154 5.44 0.70 -7.79
CA ASN A 154 5.73 2.08 -8.17
C ASN A 154 7.13 2.59 -7.78
N ASN A 155 7.89 1.79 -7.02
CA ASN A 155 9.23 2.12 -6.54
C ASN A 155 10.02 0.85 -6.10
N PRO A 156 10.18 -0.15 -6.98
CA PRO A 156 10.80 -1.41 -6.58
C PRO A 156 12.24 -1.18 -6.10
N GLY A 157 12.65 -1.96 -5.08
CA GLY A 157 14.00 -1.91 -4.52
C GLY A 157 14.04 -1.73 -3.01
N PRO A 158 15.20 -1.35 -2.45
CA PRO A 158 15.44 -1.37 -1.00
C PRO A 158 14.51 -0.45 -0.18
N ILE A 159 14.11 0.69 -0.77
CA ILE A 159 13.16 1.62 -0.13
C ILE A 159 11.80 0.93 0.07
N ALA A 160 11.29 0.23 -0.95
CA ALA A 160 10.04 -0.50 -0.83
C ALA A 160 10.11 -1.61 0.23
N ALA A 161 11.21 -2.36 0.28
CA ALA A 161 11.41 -3.38 1.31
C ALA A 161 11.35 -2.79 2.74
N ARG A 162 12.04 -1.65 2.96
CA ARG A 162 12.00 -0.91 4.24
C ARG A 162 10.57 -0.48 4.59
N ASP A 163 9.86 0.13 3.65
CA ASP A 163 8.53 0.67 3.89
C ASP A 163 7.52 -0.44 4.21
N ILE A 164 7.57 -1.56 3.47
CA ILE A 164 6.71 -2.73 3.72
C ILE A 164 6.99 -3.31 5.12
N ALA A 165 8.27 -3.40 5.52
CA ALA A 165 8.63 -3.84 6.87
C ALA A 165 8.09 -2.90 7.95
N ALA A 166 8.16 -1.58 7.72
CA ALA A 166 7.58 -0.59 8.63
C ALA A 166 6.05 -0.74 8.73
N ILE A 167 5.35 -0.92 7.60
CA ILE A 167 3.90 -1.17 7.57
C ILE A 167 3.55 -2.40 8.40
N VAL A 168 4.25 -3.52 8.20
CA VAL A 168 4.00 -4.74 8.99
C VAL A 168 4.26 -4.51 10.48
N ALA A 169 5.31 -3.78 10.84
CA ALA A 169 5.62 -3.46 12.24
C ALA A 169 4.53 -2.60 12.89
N GLU A 170 4.06 -1.57 12.19
CA GLU A 170 2.98 -0.68 12.64
C GLU A 170 1.68 -1.44 12.89
N LEU A 171 1.29 -2.28 11.93
CA LEU A 171 0.10 -3.12 12.05
C LEU A 171 0.20 -4.05 13.27
N ARG A 172 1.37 -4.65 13.53
CA ARG A 172 1.58 -5.51 14.72
C ARG A 172 1.54 -4.73 16.03
N ALA A 173 2.04 -3.50 16.05
CA ALA A 173 2.04 -2.65 17.24
C ALA A 173 0.61 -2.28 17.66
N HIS A 174 -0.26 -2.01 16.69
CA HIS A 174 -1.65 -1.60 16.94
C HIS A 174 -2.66 -2.75 16.92
N HIS A 175 -2.29 -3.89 16.33
CA HIS A 175 -3.08 -5.09 16.24
C HIS A 175 -2.18 -6.31 16.52
N SER A 176 -1.93 -6.62 17.79
CA SER A 176 -1.01 -7.71 18.17
C SER A 176 -1.42 -9.10 17.69
N ALA A 177 -2.72 -9.30 17.40
CA ALA A 177 -3.25 -10.51 16.76
C ALA A 177 -3.25 -10.45 15.22
N ALA A 178 -2.67 -9.39 14.62
CA ALA A 178 -2.61 -9.19 13.19
C ALA A 178 -1.86 -10.32 12.51
N ARG A 179 -2.58 -10.95 11.59
CA ARG A 179 -2.05 -11.89 10.62
C ARG A 179 -1.74 -11.11 9.36
N SER A 180 -0.48 -10.97 9.01
CA SER A 180 -0.07 -10.19 7.84
C SER A 180 0.62 -11.08 6.82
N LEU A 181 0.16 -11.00 5.57
CA LEU A 181 0.84 -11.52 4.39
C LEU A 181 1.41 -10.38 3.56
N VAL A 182 2.58 -10.62 2.97
CA VAL A 182 3.23 -9.72 2.02
C VAL A 182 3.27 -10.39 0.66
N LEU A 183 2.80 -9.68 -0.36
CA LEU A 183 2.78 -10.16 -1.74
C LEU A 183 4.04 -9.68 -2.47
N GLY A 184 4.67 -10.60 -3.19
CA GLY A 184 5.69 -10.27 -4.17
C GLY A 184 5.12 -9.43 -5.32
N VAL A 185 5.99 -8.65 -5.93
CA VAL A 185 5.64 -7.81 -7.07
C VAL A 185 5.89 -8.61 -8.35
N HIS A 186 4.94 -8.61 -9.29
CA HIS A 186 5.11 -9.33 -10.56
C HIS A 186 5.87 -8.49 -11.59
N ALA A 187 6.50 -9.15 -12.56
CA ALA A 187 7.16 -8.49 -13.68
C ALA A 187 6.14 -7.96 -14.69
N ALA A 188 6.24 -6.67 -15.02
CA ALA A 188 5.45 -5.98 -16.04
C ALA A 188 5.89 -6.38 -17.46
N SER A 189 5.13 -5.98 -18.49
CA SER A 189 5.45 -6.31 -19.90
C SER A 189 6.79 -5.74 -20.38
N PHE A 190 7.21 -4.62 -19.81
CA PHE A 190 8.45 -3.91 -20.14
C PHE A 190 9.61 -4.30 -19.23
N GLU A 191 9.44 -5.34 -18.40
CA GLU A 191 10.47 -5.86 -17.50
C GLU A 191 10.83 -7.32 -17.85
N PRO A 192 11.27 -7.61 -19.09
CA PRO A 192 11.70 -8.95 -19.43
C PRO A 192 12.97 -9.33 -18.63
N GLU A 193 13.18 -10.63 -18.47
CA GLU A 193 14.36 -11.20 -17.82
C GLU A 193 15.66 -10.57 -18.38
N GLY A 194 16.55 -10.20 -17.46
CA GLY A 194 17.79 -9.50 -17.78
C GLY A 194 17.67 -7.97 -17.95
N SER A 195 16.46 -7.40 -17.89
CA SER A 195 16.28 -5.95 -17.80
C SER A 195 16.62 -5.40 -16.41
N GLU A 196 16.93 -4.10 -16.32
CA GLU A 196 17.12 -3.42 -15.04
C GLU A 196 15.86 -3.45 -14.18
N GLY A 197 14.68 -3.30 -14.80
CA GLY A 197 13.39 -3.40 -14.12
C GLY A 197 13.18 -4.77 -13.48
N ALA A 198 13.41 -5.85 -14.23
CA ALA A 198 13.34 -7.22 -13.71
C ALA A 198 14.28 -7.41 -12.51
N ALA A 199 15.54 -6.94 -12.61
CA ALA A 199 16.49 -7.04 -11.52
C ALA A 199 16.04 -6.30 -10.24
N LEU A 200 15.37 -5.14 -10.37
CA LEU A 200 14.79 -4.41 -9.23
C LEU A 200 13.62 -5.17 -8.61
N VAL A 201 12.75 -5.77 -9.42
CA VAL A 201 11.62 -6.60 -8.96
C VAL A 201 12.12 -7.83 -8.22
N ASP A 202 13.05 -8.56 -8.82
CA ASP A 202 13.63 -9.78 -8.27
C ASP A 202 14.37 -9.49 -6.96
N GLY A 203 15.16 -8.41 -6.93
CA GLY A 203 15.86 -7.98 -5.72
C GLY A 203 14.91 -7.60 -4.58
N LEU A 204 13.81 -6.90 -4.89
CA LEU A 204 12.76 -6.62 -3.91
C LEU A 204 12.11 -7.91 -3.41
N ASN A 205 11.66 -8.78 -4.31
CA ASN A 205 10.99 -10.03 -3.97
C ASN A 205 11.88 -10.96 -3.14
N ALA A 206 13.17 -11.09 -3.47
CA ALA A 206 14.13 -11.86 -2.69
C ALA A 206 14.28 -11.29 -1.27
N THR A 207 14.35 -9.96 -1.14
CA THR A 207 14.42 -9.29 0.17
C THR A 207 13.14 -9.53 0.99
N LEU A 208 11.97 -9.42 0.37
CA LEU A 208 10.69 -9.67 1.03
C LEU A 208 10.54 -11.15 1.43
N ALA A 209 10.89 -12.08 0.55
CA ALA A 209 10.87 -13.51 0.84
C ALA A 209 11.78 -13.85 2.03
N GLN A 210 12.99 -13.28 2.07
CA GLN A 210 13.91 -13.46 3.19
C GLN A 210 13.36 -12.87 4.49
N ALA A 211 12.76 -11.68 4.44
CA ALA A 211 12.27 -10.98 5.63
C ALA A 211 10.98 -11.59 6.21
N PHE A 212 10.09 -12.09 5.35
CA PHE A 212 8.75 -12.53 5.74
C PHE A 212 8.55 -14.05 5.70
N GLY A 213 9.46 -14.81 5.08
CA GLY A 213 9.46 -16.27 5.08
C GLY A 213 8.11 -16.84 4.65
N ASP A 214 7.49 -17.65 5.51
CA ASP A 214 6.18 -18.25 5.22
C ASP A 214 5.04 -17.24 5.09
N HIS A 215 5.22 -15.98 5.49
CA HIS A 215 4.24 -14.91 5.31
C HIS A 215 4.41 -14.16 3.98
N PHE A 216 5.36 -14.57 3.14
CA PHE A 216 5.52 -14.06 1.79
C PHE A 216 4.78 -14.92 0.76
N VAL A 217 4.13 -14.28 -0.21
CA VAL A 217 3.50 -14.92 -1.37
C VAL A 217 4.27 -14.56 -2.63
N ASP A 218 4.94 -15.55 -3.22
CA ASP A 218 5.61 -15.40 -4.50
C ASP A 218 4.59 -15.41 -5.65
N LEU A 219 4.24 -14.21 -6.11
CA LEU A 219 3.34 -14.06 -7.25
C LEU A 219 4.00 -14.35 -8.59
N GLY A 220 5.33 -14.21 -8.72
CA GLY A 220 6.04 -14.56 -9.96
C GLY A 220 5.85 -16.03 -10.29
N THR A 221 6.16 -16.89 -9.31
CA THR A 221 5.92 -18.34 -9.43
C THR A 221 4.44 -18.66 -9.70
N ALA A 222 3.50 -17.94 -9.08
CA ALA A 222 2.07 -18.18 -9.29
C ALA A 222 1.62 -17.81 -10.72
N PHE A 223 2.12 -16.69 -11.27
CA PHE A 223 1.82 -16.28 -12.63
C PHE A 223 2.45 -17.21 -13.67
N ASP A 224 3.71 -17.62 -13.48
CA ASP A 224 4.39 -18.55 -14.36
C ASP A 224 3.68 -19.91 -14.42
N ALA A 225 3.19 -20.41 -13.29
CA ALA A 225 2.41 -21.64 -13.24
C ALA A 225 1.07 -21.53 -14.00
N ALA A 226 0.43 -20.36 -13.96
CA ALA A 226 -0.84 -20.12 -14.65
C ALA A 226 -0.66 -19.84 -16.15
N ALA A 227 0.43 -19.15 -16.52
CA ALA A 227 0.70 -18.71 -17.87
C ALA A 227 2.19 -18.42 -18.10
N PRO A 228 3.01 -19.44 -18.40
CA PRO A 228 4.43 -19.24 -18.58
C PRO A 228 4.73 -18.37 -19.79
N THR A 229 5.71 -17.50 -19.66
CA THR A 229 6.31 -16.71 -20.74
C THR A 229 7.76 -17.12 -20.92
N SER A 230 8.33 -16.83 -22.09
CA SER A 230 9.75 -17.14 -22.36
C SER A 230 10.71 -16.09 -21.81
N ASP A 231 10.19 -14.94 -21.36
CA ASP A 231 10.96 -13.78 -20.91
C ASP A 231 10.68 -13.40 -19.45
N GLY A 232 9.99 -14.27 -18.68
CA GLY A 232 9.69 -14.06 -17.27
C GLY A 232 8.68 -12.95 -16.98
N THR A 233 8.10 -12.31 -17.99
CA THR A 233 7.06 -11.29 -17.79
C THR A 233 5.72 -11.93 -17.48
N THR A 234 4.83 -11.20 -16.81
CA THR A 234 3.45 -11.67 -16.64
C THR A 234 2.75 -11.73 -18.01
N ALA A 235 2.20 -12.90 -18.35
CA ALA A 235 1.58 -13.12 -19.66
C ALA A 235 0.47 -12.11 -19.98
N ALA A 236 0.41 -11.65 -21.24
CA ALA A 236 -0.58 -10.68 -21.70
C ALA A 236 -2.04 -11.12 -21.44
N ARG A 237 -2.31 -12.43 -21.47
CA ARG A 237 -3.66 -12.97 -21.17
C ARG A 237 -4.10 -12.79 -19.72
N LEU A 238 -3.19 -12.45 -18.80
CA LEU A 238 -3.46 -12.18 -17.38
C LEU A 238 -3.45 -10.68 -17.06
N ARG A 239 -3.16 -9.82 -18.05
CA ARG A 239 -3.06 -8.37 -17.90
C ARG A 239 -4.15 -7.62 -18.66
N SER A 240 -4.49 -6.43 -18.19
CA SER A 240 -5.33 -5.47 -18.92
C SER A 240 -4.50 -4.42 -19.66
N ASP A 241 -3.32 -4.10 -19.15
CA ASP A 241 -2.33 -3.22 -19.77
C ASP A 241 -0.90 -3.71 -19.42
N ASP A 242 0.12 -2.88 -19.60
CA ASP A 242 1.51 -3.24 -19.34
C ASP A 242 1.83 -3.62 -17.89
N VAL A 243 1.01 -3.20 -16.92
CA VAL A 243 1.20 -3.43 -15.48
C VAL A 243 -0.01 -4.10 -14.85
N HIS A 244 -1.23 -3.59 -15.06
CA HIS A 244 -2.41 -4.01 -14.34
C HIS A 244 -2.95 -5.35 -14.83
N LEU A 245 -3.54 -6.09 -13.89
CA LEU A 245 -4.12 -7.40 -14.14
C LEU A 245 -5.53 -7.26 -14.70
N ASN A 246 -5.92 -8.24 -15.50
CA ASN A 246 -7.33 -8.47 -15.82
C ASN A 246 -7.93 -9.47 -14.81
N ALA A 247 -9.22 -9.79 -14.97
CA ALA A 247 -9.92 -10.72 -14.06
C ALA A 247 -9.21 -12.08 -13.90
N ALA A 248 -8.63 -12.64 -14.98
CA ALA A 248 -7.91 -13.90 -14.89
C ALA A 248 -6.59 -13.77 -14.11
N GLY A 249 -5.91 -12.63 -14.19
CA GLY A 249 -4.75 -12.33 -13.35
C GLY A 249 -5.12 -12.17 -11.88
N ASP A 250 -6.20 -11.45 -11.59
CA ASP A 250 -6.73 -11.30 -10.22
C ASP A 250 -7.11 -12.64 -9.58
N GLU A 251 -7.69 -13.57 -10.36
CA GLU A 251 -7.96 -14.93 -9.90
C GLU A 251 -6.69 -15.68 -9.48
N VAL A 252 -5.57 -15.50 -10.21
CA VAL A 252 -4.28 -16.09 -9.82
C VAL A 252 -3.81 -15.54 -8.48
N VAL A 253 -3.91 -14.23 -8.27
CA VAL A 253 -3.56 -13.59 -6.99
C VAL A 253 -4.45 -14.12 -5.85
N ALA A 254 -5.77 -14.12 -6.04
CA ALA A 254 -6.72 -14.60 -5.05
C ALA A 254 -6.44 -16.06 -4.64
N ARG A 255 -6.17 -16.94 -5.61
CA ARG A 255 -5.76 -18.33 -5.35
C ARG A 255 -4.46 -18.42 -4.58
N ALA A 256 -3.41 -17.73 -5.03
CA ALA A 256 -2.10 -17.77 -4.36
C ALA A 256 -2.18 -17.32 -2.90
N VAL A 257 -2.93 -16.23 -2.64
CA VAL A 257 -3.17 -15.74 -1.28
C VAL A 257 -3.99 -16.73 -0.47
N ALA A 258 -5.10 -17.26 -1.00
CA ALA A 258 -5.95 -18.21 -0.29
C ALA A 258 -5.19 -19.49 0.08
N HIS A 259 -4.40 -20.03 -0.86
CA HIS A 259 -3.53 -21.17 -0.59
C HIS A 259 -2.54 -20.87 0.53
N ARG A 260 -1.93 -19.68 0.53
CA ARG A 260 -1.00 -19.29 1.58
C ARG A 260 -1.69 -19.15 2.93
N LEU A 261 -2.83 -18.45 2.99
CA LEU A 261 -3.65 -18.32 4.20
C LEU A 261 -4.07 -19.69 4.74
N SER A 262 -4.44 -20.62 3.86
CA SER A 262 -4.78 -21.99 4.24
C SER A 262 -3.58 -22.75 4.80
N GLY A 263 -2.41 -22.64 4.17
CA GLY A 263 -1.18 -23.27 4.64
C GLY A 263 -0.74 -22.78 6.02
N LEU A 264 -1.02 -21.52 6.35
CA LEU A 264 -0.78 -20.93 7.67
C LEU A 264 -1.89 -21.22 8.71
N GLY A 265 -2.98 -21.91 8.30
CA GLY A 265 -4.13 -22.17 9.17
C GLY A 265 -4.97 -20.92 9.47
N TRP A 266 -4.85 -19.87 8.64
CA TRP A 266 -5.60 -18.61 8.80
C TRP A 266 -6.90 -18.60 8.00
N TRP A 267 -7.03 -19.49 7.01
CA TRP A 267 -8.25 -19.66 6.22
C TRP A 267 -9.39 -20.23 7.07
N PRO A 268 -10.65 -19.76 6.90
CA PRO A 268 -11.77 -20.27 7.68
C PRO A 268 -12.06 -21.74 7.41
N SER A 269 -12.24 -22.52 8.46
CA SER A 269 -12.53 -23.95 8.34
C SER A 269 -13.84 -24.20 7.57
N GLY A 270 -13.84 -25.20 6.68
CA GLY A 270 -15.01 -25.58 5.89
C GLY A 270 -15.31 -24.67 4.70
N ARG A 271 -14.51 -23.63 4.45
CA ARG A 271 -14.61 -22.80 3.24
C ARG A 271 -13.73 -23.37 2.13
N ALA A 272 -14.28 -23.46 0.92
CA ALA A 272 -13.51 -23.79 -0.27
C ALA A 272 -12.55 -22.66 -0.62
N LEU A 273 -11.40 -23.00 -1.20
CA LEU A 273 -10.50 -22.02 -1.81
C LEU A 273 -11.14 -21.47 -3.10
N PRO A 274 -10.85 -20.23 -3.49
CA PRO A 274 -11.24 -19.71 -4.80
C PRO A 274 -10.71 -20.64 -5.91
N SER A 275 -11.53 -20.86 -6.93
CA SER A 275 -11.24 -21.72 -8.09
C SER A 275 -10.32 -21.07 -9.11
#